data_AF-A0A7T4YER2-F1
#
_entry.id   AF-A0A7T4YER2-F1
#
_cell.length_a   1.000
_cell.length_b   1.000
_cell.length_c   1.000
_cell.angle_alpha   90.00
_cell.angle_beta   90.00
_cell.angle_gamma   90.00
#
_symmetry.space_group_name_H-M   'P 1'
#
loop_
_entity.id
_entity.type
_entity.pdbx_description
1 polymer ?
#
loop_
_entity_poly.entity_id
_entity_poly.type
_entity_poly.pdbx_seq_one_letter_code
_entity_poly.pdbx_strand_id
1 'polypeptide(L)'
;MICKKCYYNLYQNESGRCPECGYPFNLLNPETYLDEKPDLTLRRIFNVKLYIVIAINIPFLIIHLKYLDFKVALGGIFNCFLLGVFAWFVLTMLLDVPVHIYRDTRNRYWFK
;
A
#
# COMPACT_ATOMS: atom_id res chain seq x y z
N MET A 1 1.09 22.17 0.41
CA MET A 1 2.54 22.35 0.32
C MET A 1 3.24 21.55 1.39
N ILE A 2 4.01 20.54 0.98
CA ILE A 2 4.67 19.58 1.85
C ILE A 2 6.13 19.47 1.44
N CYS A 3 7.03 19.36 2.41
CA CYS A 3 8.46 19.19 2.13
C CYS A 3 8.72 17.86 1.40
N LYS A 4 9.45 17.91 0.28
CA LYS A 4 9.85 16.71 -0.49
C LYS A 4 10.69 15.70 0.30
N LYS A 5 11.44 16.16 1.30
CA LYS A 5 12.37 15.32 2.07
C LYS A 5 11.73 14.67 3.29
N CYS A 6 11.14 15.47 4.17
CA CYS A 6 10.63 14.99 5.46
C CYS A 6 9.10 14.96 5.55
N TYR A 7 8.40 15.38 4.49
CA TYR A 7 6.94 15.45 4.46
C TYR A 7 6.29 16.36 5.51
N TYR A 8 7.06 17.32 6.04
CA TYR A 8 6.55 18.35 6.92
C TYR A 8 5.63 19.33 6.19
N ASN A 9 4.60 19.84 6.88
CA ASN A 9 3.64 20.78 6.29
C ASN A 9 4.24 22.18 6.18
N LEU A 10 4.27 22.75 4.97
CA LEU A 10 4.88 24.05 4.68
C LEU A 10 3.85 25.18 4.54
N TYR A 11 2.56 24.95 4.81
CA TYR A 11 1.46 25.88 4.51
C TYR A 11 1.54 27.28 5.17
N GLN A 12 2.47 27.51 6.09
CA GLN A 12 2.65 28.79 6.79
C GLN A 12 4.12 29.22 6.86
N ASN A 13 4.99 28.57 6.08
CA ASN A 13 6.42 28.82 6.18
C ASN A 13 6.91 29.67 5.01
N GLU A 14 7.25 30.92 5.30
CA GLU A 14 7.72 31.91 4.32
C GLU A 14 9.25 31.96 4.18
N SER A 15 9.97 31.30 5.08
CA SER A 15 11.43 31.39 5.17
C SER A 15 12.19 30.64 4.05
N GLY A 16 11.48 29.99 3.12
CA GLY A 16 12.07 29.26 1.97
C GLY A 16 12.92 28.05 2.35
N ARG A 17 12.88 27.62 3.62
CA ARG A 17 13.57 26.43 4.12
C ARG A 17 12.69 25.66 5.09
N CYS A 18 12.65 24.34 4.96
CA CYS A 18 11.88 23.49 5.86
C CYS A 18 12.41 23.60 7.30
N PRO A 19 11.56 23.83 8.32
CA PRO A 19 12.01 24.03 9.69
C PRO A 19 12.58 22.76 10.32
N GLU A 20 12.09 21.58 9.88
CA GLU A 20 12.58 20.31 10.42
C GLU A 20 13.86 19.79 9.78
N CYS A 21 13.99 19.88 8.45
CA CYS A 21 15.13 19.26 7.74
C CYS A 21 16.05 20.26 7.03
N GLY A 22 15.74 21.57 7.10
CA GLY A 22 16.51 22.63 6.46
C GLY A 22 16.47 22.63 4.93
N TYR A 23 15.69 21.73 4.30
CA TYR A 23 15.62 21.62 2.84
C TYR A 23 15.08 22.91 2.21
N PRO A 24 15.80 23.50 1.24
CA PRO A 24 15.35 24.72 0.58
C PRO A 24 14.13 24.42 -0.31
N PHE A 25 13.15 25.30 -0.27
CA PHE A 25 11.99 25.25 -1.14
C PHE A 25 11.59 26.66 -1.56
N ASN A 26 10.91 26.79 -2.68
CA ASN A 26 10.43 28.05 -3.21
C ASN A 26 8.92 27.97 -3.40
N LEU A 27 8.17 28.83 -2.71
CA LEU A 27 6.71 28.91 -2.78
C LEU A 27 6.21 29.17 -4.21
N LEU A 28 6.99 29.92 -5.00
CA LEU A 28 6.67 30.27 -6.39
C LEU A 28 7.00 29.13 -7.36
N ASN A 29 7.79 28.13 -6.95
CA ASN A 29 8.15 27.00 -7.80
C ASN A 29 7.56 25.70 -7.26
N PRO A 30 6.44 25.19 -7.83
CA PRO A 30 5.79 23.95 -7.40
C PRO A 30 6.67 22.71 -7.51
N GLU A 31 7.73 22.74 -8.31
CA GLU A 31 8.70 21.63 -8.38
C GLU A 31 9.54 21.48 -7.11
N THR A 32 9.49 22.42 -6.17
CA THR A 32 10.32 22.38 -4.95
C THR A 32 9.59 21.80 -3.73
N TYR A 33 8.28 21.61 -3.82
CA TYR A 33 7.45 21.02 -2.78
C TYR A 33 6.53 19.94 -3.35
N LEU A 34 5.81 19.25 -2.47
CA LEU A 34 4.74 18.32 -2.84
C LEU A 34 3.41 18.99 -2.52
N ASP A 35 2.44 18.88 -3.41
CA ASP A 35 1.07 19.32 -3.11
C ASP A 35 0.40 18.39 -2.10
N GLU A 36 0.79 17.13 -2.11
CA GLU A 36 0.18 16.07 -1.33
C GLU A 36 1.21 15.13 -0.74
N LYS A 37 0.91 14.59 0.46
CA LYS A 37 1.79 13.63 1.12
C LYS A 37 1.64 12.30 0.37
N PRO A 38 2.73 11.65 -0.06
CA PRO A 38 2.61 10.30 -0.60
C PRO A 38 2.01 9.40 0.48
N ASP A 39 0.91 8.71 0.16
CA ASP A 39 0.28 7.79 1.09
C ASP A 39 1.10 6.49 1.19
N LEU A 40 2.15 6.57 2.00
CA LEU A 40 3.03 5.45 2.33
C LEU A 40 2.27 4.34 3.07
N THR A 41 1.11 4.67 3.67
CA THR A 41 0.26 3.72 4.41
C THR A 41 -0.34 2.70 3.47
N LEU A 42 -0.93 3.16 2.35
CA LEU A 42 -1.53 2.29 1.35
C LEU A 42 -0.49 1.33 0.74
N ARG A 43 0.69 1.86 0.41
CA ARG A 43 1.80 1.07 -0.11
C ARG A 43 2.30 0.03 0.91
N ARG A 44 2.36 0.40 2.19
CA ARG A 44 2.73 -0.53 3.28
C ARG A 44 1.68 -1.63 3.44
N ILE A 45 0.39 -1.29 3.48
CA ILE A 45 -0.70 -2.28 3.59
C ILE A 45 -0.65 -3.26 2.40
N PHE A 46 -0.48 -2.73 1.19
CA PHE A 46 -0.36 -3.56 -0.02
C PHE A 46 0.82 -4.53 0.07
N ASN A 47 2.00 -4.03 0.42
CA ASN A 47 3.21 -4.86 0.54
C ASN A 47 3.08 -5.94 1.64
N VAL A 48 2.47 -5.61 2.77
CA VAL A 48 2.26 -6.56 3.88
C VAL A 48 1.29 -7.67 3.45
N LYS A 49 0.15 -7.32 2.84
CA LYS A 49 -0.81 -8.31 2.37
C LYS A 49 -0.23 -9.21 1.27
N LEU A 50 0.51 -8.63 0.32
CA LEU A 50 1.20 -9.38 -0.72
C LEU A 50 2.21 -10.38 -0.11
N TYR A 51 2.98 -9.92 0.88
CA TYR A 51 3.93 -10.79 1.58
C TYR A 51 3.23 -11.97 2.28
N ILE A 52 2.10 -11.73 2.95
CA ILE A 52 1.30 -12.79 3.59
C ILE A 52 0.84 -13.83 2.56
N VAL A 53 0.31 -13.39 1.41
CA VAL A 53 -0.12 -14.29 0.34
C VAL A 53 1.07 -15.12 -0.15
N ILE A 54 2.21 -14.50 -0.43
CA ILE A 54 3.41 -15.21 -0.90
C ILE A 54 3.90 -16.21 0.16
N ALA A 55 3.99 -15.80 1.42
CA ALA A 55 4.46 -16.63 2.53
C ALA A 55 3.57 -17.84 2.80
N ILE A 56 2.26 -17.74 2.57
CA ILE A 56 1.33 -18.87 2.72
C ILE A 56 1.38 -19.77 1.48
N ASN A 57 1.39 -19.21 0.26
CA ASN A 57 1.25 -20.01 -0.96
C ASN A 57 2.55 -20.72 -1.38
N ILE A 58 3.73 -20.14 -1.14
CA ILE A 58 5.02 -20.74 -1.55
C ILE A 58 5.30 -22.09 -0.85
N PRO A 59 5.22 -22.22 0.49
CA PRO A 59 5.48 -23.50 1.16
C PRO A 59 4.51 -24.59 0.69
N PHE A 60 3.25 -24.23 0.51
CA PHE A 60 2.21 -25.11 0.00
C PHE A 60 2.50 -25.58 -1.44
N LEU A 61 2.97 -24.69 -2.31
CA LEU A 61 3.40 -25.04 -3.66
C LEU A 61 4.60 -26.00 -3.64
N ILE A 62 5.59 -25.76 -2.78
CA ILE A 62 6.77 -26.63 -2.63
C ILE A 62 6.37 -28.04 -2.18
N ILE A 63 5.48 -28.14 -1.19
CA ILE A 63 4.92 -29.43 -0.73
C ILE A 63 4.22 -30.11 -1.90
N HIS A 64 3.37 -29.40 -2.63
CA HIS A 64 2.63 -29.99 -3.75
C HIS A 64 3.56 -30.54 -4.84
N LEU A 65 4.57 -29.76 -5.24
CA LEU A 65 5.58 -30.18 -6.22
C LEU A 65 6.39 -31.40 -5.77
N LYS A 66 6.65 -31.54 -4.46
CA LYS A 66 7.44 -32.66 -3.92
C LYS A 66 6.63 -33.95 -3.79
N TYR A 67 5.32 -33.87 -3.61
CA TYR A 67 4.42 -35.03 -3.42
C TYR A 67 3.51 -35.26 -4.63
N LEU A 68 3.94 -34.85 -5.82
CA LEU A 68 3.13 -34.87 -7.05
C LEU A 68 2.65 -36.28 -7.47
N ASP A 69 3.31 -37.35 -7.01
CA ASP A 69 2.88 -38.74 -7.22
C ASP A 69 1.64 -39.14 -6.39
N PHE A 70 1.28 -38.35 -5.37
CA PHE A 70 0.23 -38.68 -4.41
C PHE A 70 -1.15 -38.19 -4.90
N LYS A 71 -1.72 -38.94 -5.87
CA LYS A 71 -3.12 -39.00 -6.34
C LYS A 71 -3.88 -37.67 -6.54
N VAL A 72 -4.43 -37.56 -7.76
CA VAL A 72 -5.36 -36.56 -8.33
C VAL A 72 -6.42 -35.95 -7.37
N ALA A 73 -6.87 -36.69 -6.34
CA ALA A 73 -7.84 -36.19 -5.36
C ALA A 73 -7.32 -35.03 -4.48
N LEU A 74 -6.02 -35.01 -4.13
CA LEU A 74 -5.44 -33.91 -3.33
C LEU A 74 -5.20 -32.63 -4.15
N GLY A 75 -5.03 -32.76 -5.47
CA GLY A 75 -4.92 -31.61 -6.37
C GLY A 75 -6.19 -30.75 -6.42
N GLY A 76 -7.37 -31.37 -6.30
CA GLY A 76 -8.64 -30.65 -6.22
C GLY A 76 -8.76 -29.77 -4.97
N ILE A 77 -8.44 -30.35 -3.81
CA ILE A 77 -8.45 -29.61 -2.52
C ILE A 77 -7.43 -28.47 -2.55
N PHE A 78 -6.25 -28.71 -3.13
CA PHE A 78 -5.21 -27.70 -3.29
C PHE A 78 -5.65 -26.52 -4.16
N ASN A 79 -6.24 -26.79 -5.34
CA ASN A 79 -6.75 -25.74 -6.21
C ASN A 79 -7.87 -24.94 -5.54
N CYS A 80 -8.78 -25.59 -4.81
CA CYS A 80 -9.81 -24.90 -4.04
C CYS A 80 -9.21 -23.99 -2.94
N PHE A 81 -8.16 -24.44 -2.25
CA PHE A 81 -7.49 -23.63 -1.24
C PHE A 81 -6.78 -22.41 -1.84
N LEU A 82 -6.01 -22.60 -2.92
CA LEU A 82 -5.34 -21.50 -3.62
C LEU A 82 -6.36 -20.46 -4.13
N LEU A 83 -7.45 -20.92 -4.75
CA LEU A 83 -8.53 -20.04 -5.21
C LEU A 83 -9.20 -19.30 -4.04
N GLY A 84 -9.40 -19.96 -2.91
CA GLY A 84 -9.95 -19.35 -1.70
C GLY A 84 -9.06 -18.24 -1.14
N VAL A 85 -7.75 -18.49 -1.00
CA VAL A 85 -6.78 -17.49 -0.52
C VAL A 85 -6.68 -16.32 -1.50
N PHE A 86 -6.65 -16.61 -2.80
CA PHE A 86 -6.63 -15.58 -3.83
C PHE A 86 -7.92 -14.73 -3.83
N ALA A 87 -9.09 -15.36 -3.78
CA ALA A 87 -10.37 -14.67 -3.71
C ALA A 87 -10.49 -13.81 -2.45
N TRP A 88 -10.03 -14.32 -1.29
CA TRP A 88 -9.98 -13.54 -0.05
C TRP A 88 -9.05 -12.33 -0.18
N PHE A 89 -7.87 -12.48 -0.78
CA PHE A 89 -6.97 -11.36 -1.04
C PHE A 89 -7.62 -10.30 -1.93
N VAL A 90 -8.22 -10.70 -3.05
CA VAL A 90 -8.91 -9.79 -3.98
C VAL A 90 -10.07 -9.08 -3.28
N LEU A 91 -10.90 -9.81 -2.52
CA LEU A 91 -12.02 -9.24 -1.78
C LEU A 91 -11.55 -8.20 -0.76
N THR A 92 -10.52 -8.51 0.03
CA THR A 92 -10.01 -7.55 1.01
C THR A 92 -9.34 -6.34 0.35
N MET A 93 -8.76 -6.48 -0.84
CA MET A 93 -8.28 -5.33 -1.63
C MET A 93 -9.43 -4.48 -2.16
N LEU A 94 -10.48 -5.11 -2.69
CA LEU A 94 -11.67 -4.43 -3.17
C LEU A 94 -12.44 -3.70 -2.06
N LEU A 95 -12.34 -4.16 -0.82
CA LEU A 95 -12.95 -3.48 0.33
C LEU A 95 -12.05 -2.38 0.90
N ASP A 96 -10.75 -2.62 1.04
CA ASP A 96 -9.85 -1.65 1.69
C ASP A 96 -9.53 -0.47 0.79
N VAL A 97 -9.41 -0.66 -0.54
CA VAL A 97 -9.08 0.43 -1.46
C VAL A 97 -10.16 1.51 -1.47
N PRO A 98 -11.46 1.20 -1.66
CA PRO A 98 -12.52 2.21 -1.60
C PRO A 98 -12.65 2.87 -0.23
N VAL A 99 -12.45 2.12 0.86
CA VAL A 99 -12.50 2.71 2.22
C VAL A 99 -11.36 3.70 2.41
N HIS A 100 -10.15 3.40 1.92
CA HIS A 100 -9.03 4.33 1.95
C HIS A 100 -9.30 5.56 1.07
N ILE A 101 -9.78 5.36 -0.17
CA ILE A 101 -10.12 6.46 -1.09
C ILE A 101 -11.22 7.34 -0.50
N TYR A 102 -12.25 6.76 0.09
CA TYR A 102 -13.35 7.48 0.74
C TYR A 102 -12.88 8.27 1.96
N ARG A 103 -12.06 7.67 2.82
CA ARG A 103 -11.50 8.35 3.98
C ARG A 103 -10.60 9.51 3.56
N ASP A 104 -9.79 9.31 2.52
CA ASP A 104 -8.89 10.33 2.03
C ASP A 104 -9.63 11.49 1.35
N THR A 105 -10.59 11.20 0.47
CA THR A 105 -11.47 12.24 -0.11
C THR A 105 -12.25 12.98 0.97
N ARG A 106 -12.85 12.28 1.94
CA ARG A 106 -13.53 12.92 3.07
C ARG A 106 -12.59 13.88 3.83
N ASN A 107 -11.36 13.48 4.10
CA ASN A 107 -10.40 14.34 4.79
C ASN A 107 -10.02 15.59 3.97
N ARG A 108 -9.95 15.48 2.64
CA ARG A 108 -9.63 16.63 1.76
C ARG A 108 -10.75 17.66 1.64
N TYR A 109 -12.02 17.24 1.66
CA TYR A 109 -13.16 18.13 1.42
C TYR A 109 -13.80 18.71 2.68
N TRP A 110 -13.69 18.03 3.82
CA TRP A 110 -14.43 18.41 5.04
C TRP A 110 -13.58 19.12 6.11
N PHE A 111 -12.25 19.12 5.97
CA PHE A 111 -11.32 19.78 6.91
C PHE A 111 -10.46 20.88 6.26
N LYS A 112 -10.96 21.47 5.16
CA LYS A 112 -10.38 22.67 4.55
C LYS A 112 -11.08 23.92 5.05
#